data_AF-A0A075UPL8-F1
#
_entry.id   AF-A0A075UPL8-F1
#
_cell.length_a   1.000
_cell.length_b   1.000
_cell.length_c   1.000
_cell.angle_alpha   90.00
_cell.angle_beta   90.00
_cell.angle_gamma   90.00
#
_symmetry.space_group_name_H-M   'P 1'
#
loop_
_entity.id
_entity.type
_entity.pdbx_description
1 polymer ?
#
loop_
_entity_poly.entity_id
_entity_poly.type
_entity_poly.pdbx_seq_one_letter_code
_entity_poly.pdbx_strand_id
1 'polypeptide(L)'
;MPKVATQASVSLDGFIAGPENGGFEYLFAWCRAGDVEVPTASGRSYKVAEASADYVRDMIEGYGALVVGRNQFDGMDGWGGQHPMRVQVFVVTHSVPEGWAPESDEFVFVTEGGVKAAIDQAKAVAGDKNVGVGPGIVAREALDEGLLDEVRLDLVPYMLGDGVRFVDTLGSAPRKFGEPRVIQGKKVTHLIYPVETNE
;
A
#
# COMPACT_ATOMS: atom_id res chain seq x y z
N MET A 1 1.74 10.06 -17.23
CA MET A 1 0.88 10.62 -16.17
C MET A 1 1.13 9.83 -14.91
N PRO A 2 1.32 10.49 -13.77
CA PRO A 2 1.37 9.83 -12.46
C PRO A 2 0.12 8.99 -12.23
N LYS A 3 0.29 7.81 -11.64
CA LYS A 3 -0.79 6.90 -11.30
C LYS A 3 -1.14 6.98 -9.82
N VAL A 4 -2.37 6.64 -9.49
CA VAL A 4 -2.81 6.28 -8.14
C VAL A 4 -2.90 4.76 -8.07
N ALA A 5 -2.08 4.15 -7.22
CA ALA A 5 -1.99 2.69 -7.14
C ALA A 5 -2.10 2.23 -5.69
N THR A 6 -2.84 1.15 -5.46
CA THR A 6 -2.77 0.44 -4.17
C THR A 6 -1.82 -0.74 -4.26
N GLN A 7 -1.13 -1.04 -3.17
CA GLN A 7 -0.25 -2.21 -3.08
C GLN A 7 -0.37 -2.90 -1.73
N ALA A 8 -0.40 -4.24 -1.75
CA ALA A 8 -0.31 -5.06 -0.54
C ALA A 8 0.42 -6.38 -0.77
N SER A 9 1.12 -6.84 0.26
CA SER A 9 1.36 -8.28 0.42
C SER A 9 0.09 -8.96 0.92
N VAL A 10 -0.31 -10.01 0.21
CA VAL A 10 -1.61 -10.66 0.40
C VAL A 10 -1.44 -12.17 0.43
N SER A 11 -2.12 -12.83 1.36
CA SER A 11 -2.19 -14.29 1.45
C SER A 11 -3.02 -14.88 0.31
N LEU A 12 -2.88 -16.19 0.06
CA LEU A 12 -3.64 -16.92 -0.98
C LEU A 12 -5.17 -16.84 -0.78
N ASP A 13 -5.61 -16.65 0.45
CA ASP A 13 -7.01 -16.51 0.87
C ASP A 13 -7.46 -15.04 1.06
N GLY A 14 -6.63 -14.07 0.63
CA GLY A 14 -7.03 -12.68 0.44
C GLY A 14 -6.84 -11.75 1.64
N PHE A 15 -6.01 -12.11 2.61
CA PHE A 15 -5.75 -11.33 3.82
C PHE A 15 -4.43 -10.55 3.75
N ILE A 16 -4.45 -9.32 4.29
CA ILE A 16 -3.32 -8.39 4.38
C ILE A 16 -2.78 -8.24 5.81
N ALA A 17 -3.48 -8.82 6.78
CA ALA A 17 -3.03 -9.02 8.14
C ALA A 17 -3.83 -10.19 8.73
N GLY A 18 -3.22 -10.95 9.64
CA GLY A 18 -3.93 -11.95 10.44
C GLY A 18 -4.77 -11.32 11.55
N PRO A 19 -5.40 -12.13 12.41
CA PRO A 19 -6.09 -11.65 13.61
C PRO A 19 -5.14 -10.81 14.47
N GLU A 20 -5.68 -9.79 15.16
CA GLU A 20 -4.93 -8.91 16.05
C GLU A 20 -3.70 -8.22 15.37
N ASN A 21 -3.77 -7.97 14.06
CA ASN A 21 -2.67 -7.44 13.25
C ASN A 21 -1.42 -8.35 13.24
N GLY A 22 -1.60 -9.68 13.24
CA GLY A 22 -0.52 -10.66 13.13
C GLY A 22 -0.16 -11.08 11.70
N GLY A 23 0.69 -12.10 11.56
CA GLY A 23 0.96 -12.78 10.29
C GLY A 23 1.91 -12.06 9.33
N PHE A 24 2.47 -10.92 9.74
CA PHE A 24 3.42 -10.13 8.95
C PHE A 24 4.74 -10.88 8.66
N GLU A 25 5.13 -11.82 9.52
CA GLU A 25 6.28 -12.70 9.28
C GLU A 25 6.10 -13.58 8.05
N TYR A 26 4.86 -13.93 7.69
CA TYR A 26 4.52 -14.68 6.50
C TYR A 26 4.32 -13.75 5.29
N LEU A 27 3.52 -12.70 5.45
CA LEU A 27 3.20 -11.74 4.39
C LEU A 27 4.45 -11.00 3.86
N PHE A 28 5.45 -10.74 4.71
CA PHE A 28 6.68 -10.06 4.32
C PHE A 28 7.91 -10.98 4.32
N ALA A 29 7.72 -12.31 4.35
CA ALA A 29 8.82 -13.27 4.27
C ALA A 29 9.66 -13.08 3.00
N TRP A 30 9.02 -12.70 1.89
CA TRP A 30 9.66 -12.49 0.59
C TRP A 30 10.61 -11.29 0.58
N CYS A 31 10.36 -10.27 1.41
CA CYS A 31 11.19 -9.06 1.52
C CYS A 31 12.62 -9.35 1.99
N ARG A 32 12.88 -10.55 2.52
CA ARG A 32 14.18 -11.02 3.01
C ARG A 32 14.61 -12.36 2.39
N ALA A 33 13.96 -12.77 1.30
CA ALA A 33 14.12 -14.11 0.74
C ALA A 33 15.22 -14.24 -0.33
N GLY A 34 15.87 -13.16 -0.76
CA GLY A 34 16.90 -13.21 -1.79
C GLY A 34 18.23 -12.57 -1.41
N ASP A 35 19.04 -12.27 -2.42
CA ASP A 35 20.42 -11.81 -2.28
C ASP A 35 20.63 -10.38 -2.78
N VAL A 36 19.65 -9.80 -3.46
CA VAL A 36 19.72 -8.43 -3.97
C VAL A 36 19.22 -7.48 -2.90
N GLU A 37 20.11 -6.60 -2.44
CA GLU A 37 19.77 -5.52 -1.53
C GLU A 37 19.15 -4.34 -2.30
N VAL A 38 18.00 -3.86 -1.84
CA VAL A 38 17.34 -2.65 -2.37
C VAL A 38 17.09 -1.68 -1.19
N PRO A 39 17.85 -0.59 -1.10
CA PRO A 39 17.74 0.36 0.01
C PRO A 39 16.48 1.24 -0.10
N THR A 40 15.96 1.67 1.04
CA THR A 40 14.91 2.68 1.17
C THR A 40 15.51 4.01 1.60
N ALA A 41 14.74 5.10 1.49
CA ALA A 41 15.19 6.43 1.86
C ALA A 41 15.47 6.61 3.37
N SER A 42 14.89 5.76 4.22
CA SER A 42 15.17 5.74 5.67
C SER A 42 16.42 4.95 6.08
N GLY A 43 17.17 4.40 5.13
CA GLY A 43 18.35 3.56 5.41
C GLY A 43 18.02 2.12 5.81
N ARG A 44 16.74 1.71 5.74
CA ARG A 44 16.34 0.29 5.77
C ARG A 44 16.55 -0.32 4.39
N SER A 45 16.63 -1.64 4.30
CA SER A 45 16.76 -2.33 3.02
C SER A 45 15.85 -3.55 2.90
N TYR A 46 15.36 -3.78 1.70
CA TYR A 46 14.83 -5.07 1.27
C TYR A 46 16.00 -5.97 0.85
N LYS A 47 15.85 -7.28 1.03
CA LYS A 47 16.77 -8.29 0.50
C LYS A 47 15.98 -9.34 -0.30
N VAL A 48 15.80 -9.05 -1.57
CA VAL A 48 14.82 -9.74 -2.44
C VAL A 48 15.51 -10.56 -3.53
N ALA A 49 14.73 -11.43 -4.19
CA ALA A 49 15.22 -12.15 -5.36
C ALA A 49 15.49 -11.16 -6.49
N GLU A 50 16.43 -11.49 -7.38
CA GLU A 50 16.76 -10.66 -8.55
C GLU A 50 15.51 -10.31 -9.38
N ALA A 51 14.62 -11.29 -9.59
CA ALA A 51 13.35 -11.11 -10.29
C ALA A 51 12.42 -10.04 -9.66
N SER A 52 12.53 -9.81 -8.34
CA SER A 52 11.73 -8.81 -7.62
C SER A 52 12.44 -7.46 -7.50
N ALA A 53 13.74 -7.37 -7.82
CA ALA A 53 14.55 -6.19 -7.52
C ALA A 53 14.08 -4.94 -8.26
N ASP A 54 13.82 -5.03 -9.57
CA ASP A 54 13.29 -3.92 -10.36
C ASP A 54 11.91 -3.47 -9.88
N TYR A 55 11.05 -4.42 -9.48
CA TYR A 55 9.73 -4.12 -8.94
C TYR A 55 9.80 -3.34 -7.63
N VAL A 56 10.68 -3.75 -6.72
CA VAL A 56 10.87 -3.07 -5.44
C VAL A 56 11.51 -1.69 -5.62
N ARG A 57 12.47 -1.55 -6.55
CA ARG A 57 13.04 -0.24 -6.91
C ARG A 57 11.98 0.71 -7.47
N ASP A 58 11.16 0.24 -8.41
CA ASP A 58 10.03 1.01 -8.98
C ASP A 58 9.07 1.48 -7.89
N MET A 59 8.73 0.60 -6.94
CA MET A 59 7.87 0.95 -5.81
C MET A 59 8.49 2.03 -4.92
N ILE A 60 9.75 1.87 -4.51
CA ILE A 60 10.41 2.80 -3.57
C ILE A 60 10.65 4.17 -4.21
N GLU A 61 11.10 4.18 -5.46
CA GLU A 61 11.49 5.42 -6.14
C GLU A 61 10.29 6.12 -6.80
N GLY A 62 9.27 5.34 -7.18
CA GLY A 62 8.14 5.77 -8.00
C GLY A 62 7.00 6.44 -7.24
N TYR A 63 6.91 6.31 -5.91
CA TYR A 63 5.91 7.02 -5.12
C TYR A 63 6.44 8.36 -4.61
N GLY A 64 5.64 9.43 -4.78
CA GLY A 64 5.92 10.77 -4.27
C GLY A 64 5.12 11.15 -3.02
N ALA A 65 4.01 10.45 -2.78
CA ALA A 65 3.18 10.61 -1.59
C ALA A 65 2.39 9.33 -1.32
N LEU A 66 1.94 9.15 -0.08
CA LEU A 66 1.15 8.00 0.34
C LEU A 66 -0.16 8.45 0.99
N VAL A 67 -1.21 7.65 0.81
CA VAL A 67 -2.49 7.80 1.52
C VAL A 67 -2.75 6.51 2.26
N VAL A 68 -2.97 6.56 3.57
CA VAL A 68 -3.21 5.38 4.41
C VAL A 68 -4.41 5.57 5.33
N GLY A 69 -5.02 4.48 5.74
CA GLY A 69 -6.09 4.51 6.74
C GLY A 69 -5.55 4.58 8.16
N ARG A 70 -6.38 5.09 9.07
CA ARG A 70 -6.08 5.17 10.51
C ARG A 70 -5.57 3.84 11.10
N ASN A 71 -6.26 2.73 10.82
CA ASN A 71 -5.90 1.42 11.36
C ASN A 71 -4.50 0.95 10.92
N GLN A 72 -4.12 1.24 9.67
CA GLN A 72 -2.78 0.90 9.16
C GLN A 72 -1.72 1.75 9.85
N PHE A 73 -1.98 3.05 9.99
CA PHE A 73 -1.08 3.95 10.70
C PHE A 73 -0.85 3.49 12.14
N ASP A 74 -1.92 3.14 12.86
CA ASP A 74 -1.83 2.66 14.25
C ASP A 74 -1.16 1.29 14.35
N GLY A 75 -1.49 0.35 13.46
CA GLY A 75 -0.88 -0.97 13.43
C GLY A 75 0.62 -0.96 13.10
N MET A 76 1.11 0.12 12.49
CA MET A 76 2.53 0.34 12.20
C MET A 76 3.20 1.26 13.23
N ASP A 77 2.51 1.62 14.32
CA ASP A 77 2.99 2.57 15.33
C ASP A 77 3.48 3.90 14.72
N GLY A 78 2.76 4.39 13.71
CA GLY A 78 3.14 5.59 12.95
C GLY A 78 4.52 5.50 12.30
N TRP A 79 5.03 4.28 12.08
CA TRP A 79 6.41 4.00 11.66
C TRP A 79 7.48 4.65 12.55
N GLY A 80 7.18 4.90 13.83
CA GLY A 80 8.06 5.65 14.73
C GLY A 80 8.26 7.11 14.31
N GLY A 81 7.31 7.70 13.59
CA GLY A 81 7.36 9.08 13.10
C GLY A 81 8.09 9.24 11.77
N GLN A 82 8.58 8.18 11.14
CA GLN A 82 9.29 8.27 9.86
C GLN A 82 8.96 7.11 8.92
N HIS A 83 8.29 7.41 7.80
CA HIS A 83 7.97 6.37 6.83
C HIS A 83 9.23 5.91 6.06
N PRO A 84 9.41 4.60 5.75
CA PRO A 84 10.61 4.10 5.06
C PRO A 84 10.93 4.76 3.71
N MET A 85 9.90 5.25 3.02
CA MET A 85 10.03 5.96 1.74
C MET A 85 10.36 7.45 1.88
N ARG A 86 10.30 8.04 3.09
CA ARG A 86 10.57 9.47 3.35
C ARG A 86 9.78 10.41 2.44
N VAL A 87 8.48 10.15 2.33
CA VAL A 87 7.50 10.95 1.57
C VAL A 87 6.36 11.36 2.48
N GLN A 88 5.59 12.37 2.05
CA GLN A 88 4.40 12.79 2.77
C GLN A 88 3.37 11.66 2.83
N VAL A 89 2.84 11.38 4.02
CA VAL A 89 1.81 10.37 4.29
C VAL A 89 0.54 11.06 4.77
N PHE A 90 -0.54 10.92 4.02
CA PHE A 90 -1.87 11.43 4.32
C PHE A 90 -2.68 10.34 5.02
N VAL A 91 -3.00 10.55 6.28
CA VAL A 91 -3.75 9.59 7.11
C VAL A 91 -5.23 9.97 7.10
N VAL A 92 -6.06 9.14 6.46
CA VAL A 92 -7.52 9.31 6.46
C VAL A 92 -8.05 8.87 7.82
N THR A 93 -8.70 9.79 8.52
CA THR A 93 -9.22 9.59 9.88
C THR A 93 -10.40 10.53 10.15
N HIS A 94 -11.17 10.31 11.22
CA HIS A 94 -12.21 11.25 11.66
C HIS A 94 -11.69 12.24 12.73
N SER A 95 -10.57 11.92 13.37
CA SER A 95 -9.93 12.76 14.37
C SER A 95 -8.42 12.55 14.38
N VAL A 96 -7.69 13.59 14.79
CA VAL A 96 -6.25 13.49 15.03
C VAL A 96 -6.04 12.71 16.34
N PRO A 97 -5.14 11.71 16.39
CA PRO A 97 -4.77 11.03 17.62
C PRO A 97 -4.37 11.96 18.76
N GLU A 98 -4.89 11.68 19.95
CA GLU A 98 -4.41 12.32 21.18
C GLU A 98 -2.95 11.95 21.43
N GLY A 99 -2.14 12.94 21.84
CA GLY A 99 -0.73 12.72 22.13
C GLY A 99 0.17 12.52 20.89
N TRP A 100 -0.39 12.57 19.67
CA TRP A 100 0.42 12.68 18.47
C TRP A 100 1.02 14.08 18.38
N ALA A 101 2.21 14.24 18.94
CA ALA A 101 3.08 15.36 18.71
C ALA A 101 4.12 14.91 17.68
N PRO A 102 3.95 15.23 16.39
CA PRO A 102 5.04 14.97 15.47
C PRO A 102 6.19 15.92 15.81
N GLU A 103 7.38 15.37 16.04
CA GLU A 103 8.62 16.02 15.58
C GLU A 103 8.74 15.94 14.03
N SER A 104 7.84 15.17 13.38
CA SER A 104 7.87 14.84 11.94
C SER A 104 6.73 15.48 11.16
N ASP A 105 7.08 16.37 10.24
CA ASP A 105 6.17 16.94 9.26
C ASP A 105 5.71 15.94 8.18
N GLU A 106 6.15 14.67 8.22
CA GLU A 106 5.80 13.65 7.22
C GLU A 106 4.35 13.15 7.29
N PHE A 107 3.62 13.36 8.38
CA PHE A 107 2.25 12.85 8.54
C PHE A 107 1.23 13.98 8.58
N VAL A 108 0.28 13.94 7.63
CA VAL A 108 -0.85 14.88 7.53
C VAL A 108 -2.14 14.11 7.79
N PHE A 109 -2.91 14.50 8.81
CA PHE A 109 -4.20 13.89 9.09
C PHE A 109 -5.30 14.59 8.31
N VAL A 110 -6.00 13.84 7.47
CA VAL A 110 -7.12 14.33 6.67
C VAL A 110 -8.41 13.92 7.39
N THR A 111 -9.06 14.88 8.04
CA THR A 111 -10.26 14.67 8.86
C THR A 111 -11.58 14.90 8.13
N GLU A 112 -11.53 15.53 6.95
CA GLU A 112 -12.70 15.90 6.16
C GLU A 112 -12.51 15.52 4.69
N GLY A 113 -13.61 15.24 3.99
CA GLY A 113 -13.60 14.92 2.55
C GLY A 113 -13.11 13.52 2.18
N GLY A 114 -12.78 12.68 3.15
CA GLY A 114 -12.51 11.25 2.97
C GLY A 114 -11.30 10.93 2.08
N VAL A 115 -11.34 9.75 1.45
CA VAL A 115 -10.23 9.24 0.62
C VAL A 115 -9.93 10.13 -0.57
N LYS A 116 -10.96 10.71 -1.20
CA LYS A 116 -10.78 11.61 -2.34
C LYS A 116 -9.97 12.85 -1.96
N ALA A 117 -10.32 13.51 -0.85
CA ALA A 117 -9.60 14.70 -0.41
C ALA A 117 -8.13 14.37 -0.08
N ALA A 118 -7.87 13.22 0.53
CA ALA A 118 -6.50 12.78 0.83
C ALA A 118 -5.68 12.47 -0.44
N ILE A 119 -6.28 11.82 -1.44
CA ILE A 119 -5.63 11.56 -2.73
C ILE A 119 -5.36 12.87 -3.48
N ASP A 120 -6.30 13.81 -3.47
CA ASP A 120 -6.11 15.12 -4.13
C ASP A 120 -4.95 15.91 -3.49
N GLN A 121 -4.85 15.92 -2.15
CA GLN A 121 -3.71 16.52 -1.45
C GLN A 121 -2.39 15.80 -1.74
N ALA A 122 -2.41 14.45 -1.76
CA ALA A 122 -1.24 13.65 -2.10
C ALA A 122 -0.73 13.93 -3.51
N LYS A 123 -1.63 14.05 -4.50
CA LYS A 123 -1.27 14.43 -5.87
C LYS A 123 -0.60 15.80 -5.96
N ALA A 124 -1.05 16.76 -5.15
CA ALA A 124 -0.49 18.11 -5.16
C ALA A 124 0.98 18.16 -4.71
N VAL A 125 1.43 17.21 -3.90
CA VAL A 125 2.82 17.16 -3.39
C VAL A 125 3.67 16.07 -4.03
N ALA A 126 3.07 15.07 -4.69
CA ALA A 126 3.79 13.95 -5.32
C ALA A 126 4.63 14.36 -6.55
N GLY A 127 4.39 15.54 -7.14
CA GLY A 127 5.08 16.01 -8.33
C GLY A 127 4.82 15.08 -9.54
N ASP A 128 5.88 14.68 -10.24
CA ASP A 128 5.79 13.77 -11.38
C ASP A 128 5.74 12.27 -10.98
N LYS A 129 5.64 11.97 -9.68
CA LYS A 129 5.62 10.61 -9.14
C LYS A 129 4.21 10.14 -8.79
N ASN A 130 4.05 8.82 -8.67
CA ASN A 130 2.78 8.17 -8.34
C ASN A 130 2.34 8.46 -6.91
N VAL A 131 1.05 8.27 -6.64
CA VAL A 131 0.47 8.25 -5.29
C VAL A 131 0.18 6.81 -4.88
N GLY A 132 0.73 6.39 -3.74
CA GLY A 132 0.50 5.06 -3.17
C GLY A 132 -0.69 5.07 -2.21
N VAL A 133 -1.61 4.13 -2.35
CA VAL A 133 -2.78 3.99 -1.48
C VAL A 133 -2.66 2.71 -0.65
N GLY A 134 -2.64 2.87 0.67
CA GLY A 134 -2.63 1.79 1.63
C GLY A 134 -3.84 0.86 1.46
N PRO A 135 -3.67 -0.45 1.69
CA PRO A 135 -4.73 -1.43 1.46
C PRO A 135 -5.85 -1.35 2.51
N GLY A 136 -6.88 -2.20 2.36
CA GLY A 136 -8.02 -2.24 3.27
C GLY A 136 -9.07 -1.19 2.93
N ILE A 137 -9.60 -0.50 3.94
CA ILE A 137 -10.76 0.40 3.78
C ILE A 137 -10.47 1.53 2.79
N VAL A 138 -9.29 2.15 2.87
CA VAL A 138 -8.93 3.28 1.99
C VAL A 138 -8.79 2.82 0.54
N ALA A 139 -8.15 1.67 0.28
CA ALA A 139 -8.07 1.10 -1.06
C ALA A 139 -9.46 0.71 -1.61
N ARG A 140 -10.32 0.12 -0.77
CA ARG A 140 -11.70 -0.19 -1.15
C ARG A 140 -12.48 1.06 -1.55
N GLU A 141 -12.44 2.12 -0.74
CA GLU A 141 -13.15 3.37 -1.02
C GLU A 141 -12.58 4.06 -2.26
N ALA A 142 -11.25 4.11 -2.39
CA ALA A 142 -10.61 4.63 -3.60
C ALA A 142 -11.00 3.82 -4.84
N LEU A 143 -11.15 2.51 -4.72
CA LEU A 143 -11.66 1.68 -5.79
C LEU A 143 -13.12 2.07 -6.10
N ASP A 144 -14.03 1.99 -5.13
CA ASP A 144 -15.46 2.31 -5.30
C ASP A 144 -15.72 3.71 -5.88
N GLU A 145 -14.90 4.70 -5.53
CA GLU A 145 -14.98 6.07 -6.07
C GLU A 145 -14.29 6.26 -7.43
N GLY A 146 -13.67 5.22 -8.00
CA GLY A 146 -13.02 5.29 -9.32
C GLY A 146 -11.69 6.05 -9.31
N LEU A 147 -11.00 6.10 -8.17
CA LEU A 147 -9.79 6.89 -7.96
C LEU A 147 -8.49 6.12 -8.21
N LEU A 148 -8.54 4.78 -8.31
CA LEU A 148 -7.38 3.93 -8.56
C LEU A 148 -7.18 3.67 -10.05
N ASP A 149 -5.93 3.79 -10.49
CA ASP A 149 -5.47 3.40 -11.82
C ASP A 149 -4.91 1.97 -11.85
N GLU A 150 -4.39 1.48 -10.72
CA GLU A 150 -3.67 0.20 -10.63
C GLU A 150 -3.84 -0.47 -9.26
N VAL A 151 -3.95 -1.80 -9.28
CA VAL A 151 -3.95 -2.66 -8.08
C VAL A 151 -2.76 -3.60 -8.15
N ARG A 152 -1.87 -3.51 -7.15
CA ARG A 152 -0.68 -4.36 -7.01
C ARG A 152 -0.85 -5.35 -5.86
N LEU A 153 -0.72 -6.64 -6.15
CA LEU A 153 -0.80 -7.72 -5.18
C LEU A 153 0.51 -8.50 -5.15
N ASP A 154 1.21 -8.45 -4.02
CA ASP A 154 2.34 -9.31 -3.72
C ASP A 154 1.79 -10.60 -3.10
N LEU A 155 1.33 -11.54 -3.95
CA LEU A 155 0.66 -12.76 -3.54
C LEU A 155 1.67 -13.75 -2.93
N VAL A 156 1.58 -14.00 -1.62
CA VAL A 156 2.47 -14.90 -0.89
C VAL A 156 1.90 -16.32 -0.80
N PRO A 157 2.74 -17.37 -0.75
CA PRO A 157 2.30 -18.76 -0.71
C PRO A 157 1.89 -19.22 0.71
N TYR A 158 1.08 -18.40 1.39
CA TYR A 158 0.55 -18.68 2.72
C TYR A 158 -0.96 -18.44 2.71
N MET A 159 -1.71 -19.21 3.50
CA MET A 159 -3.09 -18.91 3.89
C MET A 159 -3.08 -18.48 5.36
N LEU A 160 -3.78 -17.39 5.69
CA LEU A 160 -3.87 -16.91 7.08
C LEU A 160 -5.12 -17.41 7.80
N GLY A 161 -6.16 -17.79 7.06
CA GLY A 161 -7.42 -18.33 7.55
C GLY A 161 -8.42 -17.27 8.03
N ASP A 162 -7.92 -16.18 8.63
CA ASP A 162 -8.72 -15.08 9.15
C ASP A 162 -7.89 -13.78 9.24
N GLY A 163 -8.54 -12.65 9.50
CA GLY A 163 -7.92 -11.35 9.74
C GLY A 163 -8.49 -10.24 8.84
N VAL A 164 -7.62 -9.30 8.46
CA VAL A 164 -8.00 -8.14 7.65
C VAL A 164 -7.90 -8.51 6.17
N ARG A 165 -9.02 -8.44 5.44
CA ARG A 165 -9.04 -8.67 3.98
C ARG A 165 -8.45 -7.48 3.22
N PHE A 166 -7.86 -7.76 2.05
CA PHE A 166 -7.41 -6.72 1.12
C PHE A 166 -8.57 -5.79 0.72
N VAL A 167 -9.67 -6.40 0.27
CA VAL A 167 -10.98 -5.77 0.06
C VAL A 167 -12.01 -6.78 0.57
N ASP A 168 -12.85 -6.37 1.51
CA ASP A 168 -13.90 -7.22 2.06
C ASP A 168 -15.16 -7.18 1.18
N THR A 169 -16.00 -6.15 1.35
CA THR A 169 -17.19 -5.93 0.51
C THR A 169 -16.98 -4.73 -0.41
N LEU A 170 -17.03 -4.94 -1.73
CA LEU A 170 -16.89 -3.88 -2.74
C LEU A 170 -18.28 -3.43 -3.22
N GLY A 171 -18.60 -2.14 -3.05
CA GLY A 171 -19.91 -1.60 -3.46
C GLY A 171 -20.08 -1.56 -4.98
N SER A 172 -18.99 -1.38 -5.71
CA SER A 172 -18.92 -1.35 -7.18
C SER A 172 -18.79 -2.73 -7.84
N ALA A 173 -19.08 -3.82 -7.13
CA ALA A 173 -18.98 -5.16 -7.69
C ALA A 173 -20.11 -5.49 -8.70
N PRO A 174 -19.84 -6.32 -9.74
CA PRO A 174 -18.52 -6.82 -10.13
C PRO A 174 -17.67 -5.71 -10.79
N ARG A 175 -16.35 -5.78 -10.57
CA ARG A 175 -15.38 -4.88 -11.19
C ARG A 175 -14.43 -5.63 -12.10
N LYS A 176 -14.23 -5.10 -13.30
CA LYS A 176 -13.27 -5.64 -14.27
C LYS A 176 -11.91 -4.96 -14.10
N PHE A 177 -10.86 -5.74 -14.29
CA PHE A 177 -9.47 -5.29 -14.37
C PHE A 177 -8.89 -5.79 -15.69
N GLY A 178 -7.89 -5.08 -16.19
CA GLY A 178 -7.19 -5.50 -17.41
C GLY A 178 -6.17 -6.61 -17.15
N GLU A 179 -5.48 -7.02 -18.21
CA GLU A 179 -4.47 -8.07 -18.13
C GLU A 179 -3.32 -7.69 -17.18
N PRO A 180 -2.94 -8.56 -16.23
CA PRO A 180 -1.91 -8.23 -15.28
C PRO A 180 -0.52 -8.34 -15.90
N ARG A 181 0.39 -7.47 -15.45
CA ARG A 181 1.81 -7.80 -15.46
C ARG A 181 2.08 -8.77 -14.30
N VAL A 182 2.77 -9.86 -14.59
CA VAL A 182 3.11 -10.90 -13.61
C VAL A 182 4.63 -10.99 -13.46
N ILE A 183 5.10 -10.98 -12.23
CA ILE A 183 6.52 -11.13 -11.88
C ILE A 183 6.64 -12.25 -10.85
N GLN A 184 7.24 -13.36 -11.24
CA GLN A 184 7.49 -14.47 -10.34
C GLN A 184 8.74 -14.19 -9.50
N GLY A 185 8.54 -13.88 -8.21
CA GLY A 185 9.61 -13.69 -7.23
C GLY A 185 9.92 -14.96 -6.44
N LYS A 186 10.70 -14.82 -5.36
CA LYS A 186 10.94 -15.90 -4.40
C LYS A 186 10.03 -15.71 -3.18
N LYS A 187 9.19 -16.72 -2.90
CA LYS A 187 8.11 -16.66 -1.89
C LYS A 187 7.02 -15.61 -2.17
N VAL A 188 6.89 -15.14 -3.41
CA VAL A 188 5.90 -14.15 -3.81
C VAL A 188 5.67 -14.20 -5.32
N THR A 189 4.45 -13.92 -5.75
CA THR A 189 4.12 -13.59 -7.15
C THR A 189 3.54 -12.18 -7.16
N HIS A 190 4.23 -11.24 -7.82
CA HIS A 190 3.75 -9.87 -7.94
C HIS A 190 2.79 -9.79 -9.13
N LEU A 191 1.56 -9.36 -8.85
CA LEU A 191 0.50 -9.17 -9.82
C LEU A 191 0.16 -7.69 -9.88
N ILE A 192 0.24 -7.08 -11.07
CA ILE A 192 -0.06 -5.67 -11.28
C ILE A 192 -1.20 -5.57 -12.28
N TYR A 193 -2.39 -5.28 -11.78
CA TYR A 193 -3.62 -5.15 -12.55
C TYR A 193 -3.93 -3.68 -12.85
N PRO A 194 -4.08 -3.27 -14.12
CA PRO A 194 -4.66 -1.97 -14.43
C PRO A 194 -6.17 -1.99 -14.10
N VAL A 195 -6.65 -0.90 -13.49
CA VAL A 195 -8.09 -0.70 -13.29
C VAL A 195 -8.71 -0.29 -14.61
N GLU A 196 -9.75 -1.01 -15.04
CA GLU A 196 -10.55 -0.57 -16.18
C GLU A 196 -11.65 0.36 -15.68
N THR A 197 -11.82 1.51 -16.34
CA THR A 197 -13.04 2.30 -16.21
C THR A 197 -14.15 1.56 -16.91
N ASN A 198 -15.26 1.29 -16.20
CA ASN A 198 -16.45 0.73 -16.84
C ASN A 198 -16.93 1.71 -17.93
N GLU A 199 -16.90 1.29 -19.19
CA GLU A 199 -17.63 1.94 -20.29
C GLU A 199 -19.14 1.69 -20.16
#